data_AF-A0A2G9TT89-F1
#
_entry.id   AF-A0A2G9TT89-F1
#
_cell.length_a   1.000
_cell.length_b   1.000
_cell.length_c   1.000
_cell.angle_alpha   90.00
_cell.angle_beta   90.00
_cell.angle_gamma   90.00
#
_symmetry.space_group_name_H-M   'P 1'
#
loop_
_entity.id
_entity.type
_entity.pdbx_description
1 polymer ?
#
loop_
_entity_poly.entity_id
_entity_poly.type
_entity_poly.pdbx_seq_one_letter_code
_entity_poly.pdbx_strand_id
1 'polypeptide(L)'
;NTMRSVLVLSAVIVAGVWAERPKIKDSTGALLVKISDIPVGSCGSDSYFGLGMMNGTLEECERWQLTDPAAVREYEEYKCKHLRVHARMHHGKCVCEPKWKGPICNEFEGCPEGHALHGKVCTANVCQHDGTLAVGKKEIECICE
;
A
#
# COMPACT_ATOMS: atom_id res chain seq x y z
N ASN A 1 -51.77 -26.58 -3.53
CA ASN A 1 -51.18 -25.30 -4.00
C ASN A 1 -50.01 -24.84 -3.09
N THR A 2 -49.24 -25.76 -2.51
CA THR A 2 -48.30 -25.46 -1.40
C THR A 2 -46.87 -25.94 -1.65
N MET A 3 -46.64 -26.82 -2.63
CA MET A 3 -45.29 -27.32 -2.96
C MET A 3 -44.46 -26.41 -3.88
N ARG A 4 -45.12 -25.55 -4.68
CA ARG A 4 -44.41 -24.62 -5.58
C ARG A 4 -43.78 -23.43 -4.85
N SER A 5 -44.30 -23.06 -3.68
CA SER A 5 -43.82 -21.88 -2.94
C SER A 5 -42.58 -22.16 -2.09
N VAL A 6 -42.32 -23.43 -1.71
CA VAL A 6 -41.16 -23.78 -0.88
C VAL A 6 -39.86 -23.81 -1.71
N LEU A 7 -39.93 -24.26 -2.97
CA LEU A 7 -38.77 -24.34 -3.87
C LEU A 7 -38.25 -22.97 -4.33
N VAL A 8 -39.10 -21.95 -4.39
CA VAL A 8 -38.71 -20.61 -4.86
C VAL A 8 -37.94 -19.84 -3.77
N LEU A 9 -38.26 -20.05 -2.49
CA LEU A 9 -37.53 -19.39 -1.40
C LEU A 9 -36.12 -19.96 -1.17
N SER A 10 -35.88 -21.23 -1.48
CA SER A 10 -34.54 -21.83 -1.35
C SER A 10 -33.54 -21.29 -2.36
N ALA A 11 -34.00 -20.87 -3.54
CA ALA A 11 -33.13 -20.38 -4.62
C ALA A 11 -32.64 -18.95 -4.39
N VAL A 12 -33.37 -18.12 -3.64
CA VAL A 12 -32.98 -16.72 -3.36
C VAL A 12 -31.90 -16.64 -2.28
N ILE A 13 -31.83 -17.62 -1.37
CA ILE A 13 -30.85 -17.63 -0.28
C ILE A 13 -29.45 -18.05 -0.77
N VAL A 14 -29.35 -18.78 -1.89
CA VAL A 14 -28.05 -19.20 -2.47
C VAL A 14 -27.42 -18.08 -3.34
N ALA A 15 -28.13 -16.98 -3.64
CA ALA A 15 -27.50 -15.83 -4.31
C ALA A 15 -26.72 -14.91 -3.34
N GLY A 16 -26.80 -15.16 -2.03
CA GLY A 16 -26.06 -14.44 -1.00
C GLY A 16 -24.65 -14.97 -0.75
N VAL A 17 -24.10 -15.80 -1.64
CA VAL A 17 -22.72 -16.26 -1.51
C VAL A 17 -21.75 -15.15 -1.91
N TRP A 18 -21.40 -14.30 -0.93
CA TRP A 18 -20.06 -13.76 -0.71
C TRP A 18 -19.31 -13.30 -1.97
N ALA A 19 -19.86 -12.31 -2.68
CA ALA A 19 -19.00 -11.45 -3.50
C ALA A 19 -18.35 -10.44 -2.55
N GLU A 20 -17.30 -10.88 -1.82
CA GLU A 20 -16.39 -9.94 -1.18
C GLU A 20 -15.77 -9.10 -2.29
N ARG A 21 -16.26 -7.86 -2.44
CA ARG A 21 -15.78 -6.96 -3.48
C ARG A 21 -14.30 -6.70 -3.20
N PRO A 22 -13.38 -7.01 -4.14
CA PRO A 22 -11.96 -6.77 -3.91
C PRO A 22 -11.74 -5.31 -3.54
N LYS A 23 -10.95 -5.07 -2.49
CA LYS A 23 -10.70 -3.73 -1.97
C LYS A 23 -9.79 -3.00 -2.94
N ILE A 24 -10.38 -2.42 -3.98
CA ILE A 24 -9.69 -1.64 -5.03
C ILE A 24 -9.69 -0.13 -4.74
N LYS A 25 -10.37 0.28 -3.66
CA LYS A 25 -10.46 1.67 -3.22
C LYS A 25 -10.09 1.80 -1.76
N ASP A 26 -9.48 2.93 -1.42
CA ASP A 26 -9.17 3.29 -0.05
C ASP A 26 -10.43 3.69 0.73
N SER A 27 -10.25 4.00 2.03
CA SER A 27 -11.32 4.47 2.91
C SER A 27 -11.99 5.79 2.47
N THR A 28 -11.39 6.51 1.52
CA THR A 28 -11.93 7.77 0.95
C THR A 28 -12.61 7.58 -0.40
N GLY A 29 -12.58 6.35 -0.95
CA GLY A 29 -13.14 6.03 -2.27
C GLY A 29 -12.19 6.32 -3.43
N ALA A 30 -10.94 6.70 -3.17
CA ALA A 30 -9.89 6.85 -4.18
C ALA A 30 -9.34 5.47 -4.58
N LEU A 31 -8.82 5.35 -5.80
CA LEU A 31 -8.23 4.10 -6.28
C LEU A 31 -6.93 3.80 -5.54
N LEU A 32 -6.74 2.53 -5.17
CA LEU A 32 -5.47 2.03 -4.66
C LEU A 32 -4.51 1.79 -5.82
N VAL A 33 -3.30 2.32 -5.71
CA VAL A 33 -2.25 2.22 -6.72
C VAL A 33 -1.27 1.12 -6.32
N LYS A 34 -1.20 0.01 -7.08
CA LYS A 34 -0.26 -1.08 -6.80
C LYS A 34 1.18 -0.54 -6.82
N ILE A 35 1.95 -0.83 -5.78
CA ILE A 35 3.33 -0.32 -5.66
C ILE A 35 4.23 -0.82 -6.79
N SER A 36 3.99 -2.05 -7.26
CA SER A 36 4.69 -2.65 -8.40
C SER A 36 4.54 -1.88 -9.70
N ASP A 37 3.48 -1.09 -9.83
CA ASP A 37 3.12 -0.41 -11.07
C ASP A 37 3.69 1.02 -11.10
N ILE A 38 4.24 1.50 -9.98
CA ILE A 38 4.82 2.85 -9.86
C ILE A 38 6.20 2.86 -10.54
N PRO A 39 6.41 3.69 -11.58
CA PRO A 39 7.66 3.67 -12.33
C PRO A 39 8.84 4.26 -11.54
N VAL A 40 10.03 3.77 -11.87
CA VAL A 40 11.31 4.26 -11.34
C VAL A 40 11.74 5.52 -12.07
N GLY A 41 12.11 6.56 -11.32
CA GLY A 41 12.57 7.83 -11.85
C GLY A 41 11.48 8.73 -12.44
N SER A 42 10.19 8.48 -12.15
CA SER A 42 9.07 9.11 -12.85
C SER A 42 8.41 10.30 -12.13
N CYS A 43 9.20 11.23 -11.58
CA CYS A 43 8.65 12.51 -11.10
C CYS A 43 8.82 13.61 -12.14
N GLY A 44 7.85 13.70 -13.06
CA GLY A 44 7.77 14.64 -14.17
C GLY A 44 6.37 14.65 -14.80
N SER A 45 6.27 14.92 -16.11
CA SER A 45 4.98 14.92 -16.83
C SER A 45 4.24 13.58 -16.78
N ASP A 46 4.98 12.48 -16.58
CA ASP A 46 4.48 11.12 -16.67
C ASP A 46 4.37 10.45 -15.28
N SER A 47 4.19 11.27 -14.23
CA SER A 47 4.02 10.74 -12.87
C SER A 47 2.81 9.81 -12.78
N TYR A 48 2.99 8.65 -12.15
CA TYR A 48 1.93 7.66 -12.05
C TYR A 48 1.06 7.99 -10.83
N PHE A 49 -0.09 8.64 -11.08
CA PHE A 49 -0.96 9.19 -10.04
C PHE A 49 -0.25 10.17 -9.07
N GLY A 50 0.73 10.93 -9.57
CA GLY A 50 1.52 11.86 -8.74
C GLY A 50 2.58 11.18 -7.86
N LEU A 51 2.80 9.87 -8.04
CA LEU A 51 3.78 9.08 -7.32
C LEU A 51 4.95 8.69 -8.24
N GLY A 52 6.11 8.44 -7.63
CA GLY A 52 7.29 7.93 -8.32
C GLY A 52 8.28 7.26 -7.37
N MET A 53 9.04 6.29 -7.89
CA MET A 53 10.17 5.69 -7.15
C MET A 53 11.44 6.50 -7.42
N MET A 54 11.83 7.36 -6.48
CA MET A 54 12.96 8.28 -6.61
C MET A 54 14.08 7.89 -5.64
N ASN A 55 15.32 7.78 -6.12
CA ASN A 55 16.48 7.40 -5.29
C ASN A 55 16.28 6.13 -4.45
N GLY A 56 15.51 5.16 -4.98
CA GLY A 56 15.20 3.91 -4.29
C GLY A 56 14.10 4.02 -3.23
N THR A 57 13.39 5.14 -3.15
CA THR A 57 12.29 5.37 -2.21
C THR A 57 11.00 5.76 -2.91
N LEU A 58 9.84 5.43 -2.32
CA LEU A 58 8.54 5.88 -2.81
C LEU A 58 8.31 7.34 -2.41
N GLU A 59 7.92 8.17 -3.38
CA GLU A 59 7.76 9.61 -3.20
C GLU A 59 6.50 10.17 -3.88
N GLU A 60 5.90 11.20 -3.27
CA GLU A 60 4.94 12.10 -3.90
C GLU A 60 5.69 13.17 -4.70
N CYS A 61 5.49 13.18 -6.01
CA CYS A 61 6.37 13.90 -6.93
C CYS A 61 6.38 15.42 -6.73
N GLU A 62 5.24 16.03 -6.43
CA GLU A 62 5.16 17.47 -6.15
C GLU A 62 5.94 17.85 -4.90
N ARG A 63 5.95 16.98 -3.89
CA ARG A 63 6.57 17.25 -2.59
C ARG A 63 8.03 16.85 -2.54
N TRP A 64 8.43 15.86 -3.33
CA TRP A 64 9.82 15.44 -3.49
C TRP A 64 10.74 16.57 -3.98
N GLN A 65 10.22 17.46 -4.82
CA GLN A 65 10.99 18.57 -5.41
C GLN A 65 11.04 19.82 -4.51
N LEU A 66 10.44 19.77 -3.31
CA LEU A 66 10.46 20.89 -2.38
C LEU A 66 11.88 21.19 -1.90
N THR A 67 12.22 22.48 -1.85
CA THR A 67 13.52 22.97 -1.40
C THR A 67 13.42 23.79 -0.10
N ASP A 68 12.23 24.26 0.26
CA ASP A 68 12.00 24.96 1.51
C ASP A 68 12.24 24.02 2.72
N PRO A 69 13.13 24.38 3.67
CA PRO A 69 13.47 23.50 4.78
C PRO A 69 12.29 23.09 5.67
N ALA A 70 11.31 23.97 5.86
CA ALA A 70 10.15 23.66 6.70
C ALA A 70 9.22 22.66 6.00
N ALA A 71 8.94 22.90 4.71
CA ALA A 71 8.13 22.00 3.88
C ALA A 71 8.80 20.64 3.67
N VAL A 72 10.13 20.61 3.51
CA VAL A 72 10.91 19.35 3.45
C VAL A 72 10.76 18.56 4.74
N ARG A 73 10.89 19.19 5.91
CA ARG A 73 10.73 18.51 7.19
C ARG A 73 9.31 17.96 7.37
N GLU A 74 8.29 18.75 7.06
CA GLU A 74 6.89 18.30 7.10
C GLU A 74 6.66 17.12 6.16
N TYR A 75 7.27 17.14 4.97
CA TYR A 75 7.20 16.03 4.05
C TYR A 75 7.90 14.77 4.57
N GLU A 76 9.07 14.89 5.21
CA GLU A 76 9.72 13.75 5.87
C GLU A 76 8.84 13.14 6.98
N GLU A 77 8.19 13.96 7.81
CA GLU A 77 7.23 13.50 8.81
C GLU A 77 6.04 12.77 8.17
N TYR A 78 5.51 13.32 7.07
CA TYR A 78 4.45 12.69 6.29
C TYR A 78 4.88 11.33 5.76
N LYS A 79 6.08 11.22 5.15
CA LYS A 79 6.59 9.94 4.63
C LYS A 79 6.63 8.88 5.72
N CYS A 80 7.15 9.22 6.89
CA CYS A 80 7.25 8.28 8.01
C CYS A 80 5.90 7.81 8.54
N LYS A 81 4.89 8.66 8.46
CA LYS A 81 3.55 8.30 8.92
C LYS A 81 2.71 7.56 7.88
N HIS A 82 2.92 7.85 6.59
CA HIS A 82 1.98 7.50 5.54
C HIS A 82 2.58 6.66 4.41
N LEU A 83 3.85 6.85 4.08
CA LEU A 83 4.49 6.19 2.93
C LEU A 83 5.53 5.12 3.31
N ARG A 84 5.69 4.84 4.60
CA ARG A 84 6.62 3.83 5.13
C ARG A 84 5.94 2.92 6.13
N VAL A 85 6.29 1.63 6.12
CA VAL A 85 5.72 0.61 7.02
C VAL A 85 6.51 0.52 8.33
N HIS A 86 7.83 0.34 8.24
CA HIS A 86 8.73 0.29 9.40
C HIS A 86 9.78 1.39 9.34
N ALA A 87 9.38 2.62 9.69
CA ALA A 87 10.26 3.78 9.65
C ALA A 87 10.12 4.66 10.89
N ARG A 88 11.14 5.48 11.11
CA ARG A 88 11.18 6.47 12.18
C ARG A 88 11.84 7.76 11.71
N MET A 89 11.49 8.86 12.37
CA MET A 89 12.20 10.12 12.19
C MET A 89 13.58 10.04 12.85
N HIS A 90 14.62 10.41 12.12
CA HIS A 90 15.99 10.49 12.60
C HIS A 90 16.70 11.69 11.95
N HIS A 91 17.14 12.64 12.78
CA HIS A 91 17.80 13.88 12.33
C HIS A 91 17.01 14.63 11.23
N GLY A 92 15.69 14.72 11.38
CA GLY A 92 14.82 15.44 10.45
C GLY A 92 14.55 14.71 9.13
N LYS A 93 14.98 13.45 8.99
CA LYS A 93 14.66 12.60 7.85
C LYS A 93 13.89 11.36 8.30
N CYS A 94 13.02 10.89 7.44
CA CYS A 94 12.40 9.60 7.60
C CYS A 94 13.34 8.50 7.12
N VAL A 95 13.66 7.57 8.02
CA VAL A 95 14.56 6.45 7.73
C VAL A 95 13.91 5.14 8.14
N CYS A 96 14.23 4.06 7.43
CA CYS A 96 13.79 2.73 7.85
C CYS A 96 14.33 2.40 9.24
N GLU A 97 13.53 1.67 10.02
CA GLU A 97 13.99 1.12 11.28
C GLU A 97 15.11 0.10 11.06
N PRO A 98 15.96 -0.17 12.07
CA PRO A 98 17.03 -1.16 11.92
C PRO A 98 16.52 -2.51 11.41
N LYS A 99 17.24 -3.10 10.45
CA LYS A 99 16.92 -4.35 9.73
C LYS A 99 15.77 -4.27 8.72
N TRP A 100 15.15 -3.10 8.55
CA TRP A 100 14.15 -2.85 7.52
C TRP A 100 14.74 -2.04 6.37
N LYS A 101 14.31 -2.36 5.16
CA LYS A 101 14.81 -1.76 3.91
C LYS A 101 13.71 -1.70 2.85
N GLY A 102 14.11 -1.26 1.65
CA GLY A 102 13.24 -1.16 0.48
C GLY A 102 12.52 0.20 0.40
N PRO A 103 11.80 0.45 -0.70
CA PRO A 103 11.30 1.79 -1.03
C PRO A 103 10.28 2.35 -0.03
N ILE A 104 9.63 1.46 0.73
CA ILE A 104 8.66 1.79 1.77
C ILE A 104 9.01 1.20 3.14
N CYS A 105 10.24 0.72 3.34
CA CYS A 105 10.67 0.09 4.60
C CYS A 105 9.82 -1.12 5.01
N ASN A 106 9.48 -2.00 4.07
CA ASN A 106 8.69 -3.22 4.33
C ASN A 106 9.51 -4.51 4.20
N GLU A 107 10.70 -4.44 3.60
CA GLU A 107 11.55 -5.61 3.42
C GLU A 107 12.44 -5.82 4.64
N PHE A 108 12.60 -7.08 5.07
CA PHE A 108 13.45 -7.41 6.20
C PHE A 108 14.78 -7.99 5.72
N GLU A 109 15.91 -7.50 6.25
CA GLU A 109 17.25 -7.92 5.84
C GLU A 109 17.52 -9.43 5.98
N GLY A 110 16.84 -10.11 6.91
CA GLY A 110 16.95 -11.55 7.12
C GLY A 110 16.06 -12.40 6.21
N CYS A 111 15.28 -11.78 5.32
CA CYS A 111 14.41 -12.46 4.36
C CYS A 111 14.96 -12.37 2.93
N PRO A 112 14.48 -13.22 2.00
CA PRO A 112 14.79 -13.08 0.59
C PRO A 112 14.43 -11.68 0.07
N GLU A 113 15.02 -11.29 -1.07
CA GLU A 113 14.75 -9.98 -1.67
C GLU A 113 13.25 -9.77 -1.92
N GLY A 114 12.75 -8.55 -1.64
CA GLY A 114 11.33 -8.21 -1.74
C GLY A 114 10.44 -8.78 -0.63
N HIS A 115 10.94 -9.64 0.26
CA HIS A 115 10.13 -10.28 1.30
C HIS A 115 10.11 -9.48 2.61
N ALA A 116 8.97 -9.53 3.28
CA ALA A 116 8.75 -8.97 4.61
C ALA A 116 8.81 -10.06 5.68
N LEU A 117 9.13 -9.68 6.92
CA LEU A 117 9.02 -10.58 8.07
C LEU A 117 7.65 -10.43 8.73
N HIS A 118 6.84 -11.49 8.70
CA HIS A 118 5.58 -11.55 9.44
C HIS A 118 5.69 -12.58 10.58
N GLY A 119 5.68 -12.10 11.82
CA GLY A 119 5.94 -12.94 12.99
C GLY A 119 7.36 -13.52 12.96
N LYS A 120 7.50 -14.78 12.55
CA LYS A 120 8.79 -15.47 12.41
C LYS A 120 9.02 -16.04 11.00
N VAL A 121 8.16 -15.71 10.04
CA VAL A 121 8.18 -16.28 8.68
C VAL A 121 8.36 -15.16 7.68
N CYS A 122 9.18 -15.41 6.66
CA CYS A 122 9.31 -14.49 5.53
C CYS A 122 8.13 -14.69 4.57
N THR A 123 7.43 -13.60 4.27
CA THR A 123 6.30 -13.57 3.35
C THR A 123 6.63 -12.69 2.15
N ALA A 124 6.02 -12.96 1.00
CA ALA A 124 6.31 -12.22 -0.23
C ALA A 124 6.03 -10.71 -0.11
N ASN A 125 5.08 -10.33 0.75
CA ASN A 125 4.85 -8.94 1.15
C ASN A 125 4.20 -8.90 2.55
N VAL A 126 3.89 -7.70 3.06
CA VAL A 126 3.22 -7.50 4.37
C VAL A 126 1.71 -7.78 4.35
N CYS A 127 1.10 -7.89 3.18
CA CYS A 127 -0.32 -8.17 3.00
C CYS A 127 -0.60 -9.67 3.21
N GLN A 128 -1.68 -9.97 3.93
CA GLN A 128 -2.13 -11.33 4.17
C GLN A 128 -3.03 -11.82 3.02
N HIS A 129 -3.26 -13.13 2.94
CA HIS A 129 -4.21 -13.75 2.00
C HIS A 129 -3.96 -13.36 0.53
N ASP A 130 -2.70 -13.42 0.09
CA ASP A 130 -2.29 -13.09 -1.28
C ASP A 130 -2.63 -11.65 -1.72
N GLY A 131 -2.85 -10.75 -0.76
CA GLY A 131 -3.08 -9.34 -1.04
C GLY A 131 -1.89 -8.65 -1.71
N THR A 132 -2.20 -7.62 -2.48
CA THR A 132 -1.18 -6.80 -3.18
C THR A 132 -0.94 -5.49 -2.43
N LEU A 133 0.33 -5.12 -2.27
CA LEU A 133 0.73 -3.88 -1.62
C LEU A 133 0.44 -2.68 -2.53
N ALA A 134 -0.22 -1.67 -1.98
CA ALA A 134 -0.68 -0.50 -2.71
C ALA A 134 -0.53 0.79 -1.90
N VAL A 135 -0.59 1.92 -2.59
CA VAL A 135 -0.65 3.26 -2.02
C VAL A 135 -2.08 3.78 -2.18
N GLY A 136 -2.71 4.12 -1.06
CA GLY A 136 -3.97 4.88 -1.05
C GLY A 136 -3.71 6.37 -0.91
N LYS A 137 -4.79 7.16 -0.86
CA LYS A 137 -4.67 8.62 -0.69
C LYS A 137 -4.06 9.01 0.66
N LYS A 138 -4.21 8.16 1.67
CA LYS A 138 -3.79 8.44 3.04
C LYS A 138 -2.57 7.65 3.48
N GLU A 139 -2.40 6.42 3.04
CA GLU A 139 -1.39 5.52 3.57
C GLU A 139 -1.10 4.34 2.65
N ILE A 140 -0.06 3.58 2.97
CA ILE A 140 0.17 2.25 2.40
C ILE A 140 -0.95 1.32 2.85
N GLU A 141 -1.57 0.64 1.90
CA GLU A 141 -2.68 -0.29 2.12
C GLU A 141 -2.45 -1.61 1.37
N CYS A 142 -3.30 -2.60 1.66
CA CYS A 142 -3.38 -3.85 0.93
C CYS A 142 -4.66 -3.91 0.10
N ILE A 143 -4.52 -4.24 -1.18
CA ILE A 143 -5.62 -4.67 -2.04
C ILE A 143 -5.86 -6.14 -1.75
N CYS A 144 -7.08 -6.48 -1.33
CA CYS A 144 -7.52 -7.88 -1.21
C CYS A 144 -7.91 -8.38 -2.60
N GLU A 145 -7.40 -9.55 -2.98
CA GLU A 145 -7.72 -10.26 -4.22
C GLU A 145 -8.74 -11.38 -3.98
#